data_AF-A0A3D9LHP5-F1
#
_entry.id   AF-A0A3D9LHP5-F1
#
_cell.length_a   1.000
_cell.length_b   1.000
_cell.length_c   1.000
_cell.angle_alpha   90.00
_cell.angle_beta   90.00
_cell.angle_gamma   90.00
#
_symmetry.space_group_name_H-M   'P 1'
#
loop_
_entity.id
_entity.type
_entity.pdbx_description
1 polymer ?
#
loop_
_entity_poly.entity_id
_entity_poly.type
_entity_poly.pdbx_seq_one_letter_code
_entity_poly.pdbx_strand_id
1 'polypeptide(L)'
;MILILGGTLGIVLGTILTLKGFEKLVLLILGIPFIGLGIYSIYWIIDFDILKITDGKLIFKSITGITKKTIPLTEFKSYTEIEKQNAQYKSEVGYMRWKDLTLIGDNFTYKLSSTSYTNYEELRRELIKGLKRNNKAEDKWNNNNLTYIGVGVILFGLLIGLWFWNATVIVNEKILSIIISIGFIGYGIFLLNRRKKASR
;
A
#
# COMPACT_ATOMS: atom_id res chain seq x y z
N MET A 1 18.13 -1.64 8.02
CA MET A 1 18.80 -2.62 8.93
C MET A 1 17.88 -3.79 9.28
N ILE A 2 16.67 -3.55 9.83
CA ILE A 2 15.71 -4.61 10.19
C ILE A 2 15.33 -5.48 8.98
N LEU A 3 15.03 -4.89 7.82
CA LEU A 3 14.72 -5.65 6.59
C LEU A 3 15.91 -6.46 6.06
N ILE A 4 17.16 -6.01 6.28
CA ILE A 4 18.36 -6.73 5.82
C ILE A 4 18.56 -7.96 6.69
N LEU A 5 18.54 -7.77 8.02
CA LEU A 5 18.69 -8.85 8.99
C LEU A 5 17.53 -9.84 8.90
N GLY A 6 16.30 -9.34 8.89
CA GLY A 6 15.09 -10.16 8.77
C GLY A 6 15.01 -10.89 7.42
N GLY A 7 15.37 -10.22 6.33
CA GLY A 7 15.41 -10.83 5.00
C GLY A 7 16.44 -11.96 4.92
N THR A 8 17.66 -11.71 5.40
CA THR A 8 18.75 -12.70 5.42
C THR A 8 18.37 -13.89 6.31
N LEU A 9 17.87 -13.65 7.52
CA LEU A 9 17.40 -14.69 8.43
C LEU A 9 16.25 -15.50 7.83
N GLY A 10 15.30 -14.83 7.17
CA GLY A 10 14.18 -15.49 6.48
C GLY A 10 14.64 -16.44 5.38
N ILE A 11 15.63 -16.04 4.57
CA ILE A 11 16.24 -16.91 3.56
C ILE A 11 16.97 -18.08 4.19
N VAL A 12 17.80 -17.85 5.21
CA VAL A 12 18.57 -18.91 5.87
C VAL A 12 17.65 -19.93 6.54
N LEU A 13 16.70 -19.47 7.36
CA LEU A 13 15.71 -20.33 8.02
C LEU A 13 14.83 -21.05 7.00
N GLY A 14 14.33 -20.33 6.00
CA GLY A 14 13.52 -20.92 4.93
C GLY A 14 14.27 -22.02 4.18
N THR A 15 15.54 -21.80 3.84
CA THR A 15 16.39 -22.80 3.18
C THR A 15 16.59 -24.03 4.06
N ILE A 16 16.88 -23.86 5.36
CA ILE A 16 17.03 -24.98 6.30
C ILE A 16 15.73 -25.78 6.40
N LEU A 17 14.58 -25.10 6.48
CA LEU A 17 13.26 -25.75 6.57
C LEU A 17 12.90 -26.48 5.27
N THR A 18 13.18 -25.89 4.11
CA THR A 18 12.95 -26.52 2.80
C THR A 18 13.83 -27.76 2.61
N LEU A 19 15.12 -27.70 2.99
CA LEU A 19 16.04 -28.84 2.92
C LEU A 19 15.59 -29.99 3.85
N LYS A 20 15.12 -29.69 5.07
CA LYS A 20 14.53 -30.69 5.98
C LYS A 20 13.13 -31.13 5.55
N GLY A 21 12.47 -30.37 4.68
CA GLY A 21 11.12 -30.61 4.19
C GLY A 21 11.00 -31.67 3.10
N PHE A 22 12.12 -32.11 2.52
CA PHE A 22 12.13 -33.25 1.59
C PHE A 22 11.60 -34.54 2.24
N GLU A 23 11.76 -34.69 3.55
CA GLU A 23 11.23 -35.83 4.32
C GLU A 23 9.90 -35.52 5.02
N LYS A 24 9.53 -34.23 5.16
CA LYS A 24 8.35 -33.77 5.89
C LYS A 24 7.67 -32.61 5.18
N LEU A 25 6.60 -32.91 4.45
CA LEU A 25 5.83 -31.95 3.63
C LEU A 25 5.43 -30.66 4.38
N VAL A 26 5.10 -30.75 5.67
CA VAL A 26 4.75 -29.58 6.51
C VAL A 26 5.90 -28.57 6.58
N LEU A 27 7.14 -29.03 6.69
CA LEU A 27 8.32 -28.14 6.74
C LEU A 27 8.60 -27.49 5.39
N LEU A 28 8.27 -28.18 4.28
CA LEU A 28 8.37 -27.63 2.94
C LEU A 28 7.38 -26.47 2.74
N ILE A 29 6.13 -26.67 3.18
CA ILE A 29 5.05 -25.67 3.11
C ILE A 29 5.41 -24.43 3.94
N LEU A 30 6.13 -24.59 5.05
CA LEU A 30 6.62 -23.46 5.85
C LEU A 30 7.87 -22.81 5.26
N GLY A 31 8.83 -23.59 4.76
CA GLY A 31 10.11 -23.08 4.26
C GLY A 31 9.97 -22.15 3.05
N ILE A 32 9.12 -22.50 2.08
CA ILE A 32 8.94 -21.72 0.84
C ILE A 32 8.45 -20.28 1.11
N PRO A 33 7.39 -20.04 1.91
CA PRO A 33 6.98 -18.70 2.31
C PRO A 33 8.09 -17.90 3.00
N PHE A 34 8.90 -18.51 3.87
CA PHE A 34 10.01 -17.82 4.53
C PHE A 34 11.10 -17.37 3.55
N ILE A 35 11.46 -18.21 2.58
CA ILE A 35 12.37 -17.81 1.49
C ILE A 35 11.76 -16.66 0.68
N GLY A 36 10.49 -16.77 0.31
CA GLY A 36 9.77 -15.74 -0.44
C GLY A 36 9.75 -14.39 0.28
N LEU A 37 9.40 -14.39 1.58
CA LEU A 37 9.44 -13.19 2.42
C LEU A 37 10.86 -12.63 2.55
N GLY A 38 11.87 -13.50 2.63
CA GLY A 38 13.27 -13.11 2.67
C GLY A 38 13.73 -12.40 1.41
N ILE A 39 13.47 -12.98 0.24
CA ILE A 39 13.75 -12.39 -1.07
C ILE A 39 13.01 -11.07 -1.23
N TYR A 40 11.71 -11.04 -0.89
CA TYR A 40 10.89 -9.84 -0.95
C TYR A 40 11.46 -8.70 -0.11
N SER A 41 11.95 -9.01 1.09
CA SER A 41 12.59 -8.03 1.98
C SER A 41 13.86 -7.45 1.36
N ILE A 42 14.72 -8.29 0.75
CA ILE A 42 15.94 -7.83 0.07
C ILE A 42 15.61 -6.98 -1.15
N TYR A 43 14.60 -7.39 -1.93
CA TYR A 43 14.13 -6.62 -3.08
C TYR A 43 13.78 -5.18 -2.70
N TRP A 44 13.01 -4.99 -1.62
CA TRP A 44 12.63 -3.66 -1.14
C TRP A 44 13.82 -2.77 -0.77
N ILE A 45 14.91 -3.36 -0.28
CA ILE A 45 16.13 -2.61 0.08
C ILE A 45 16.86 -2.14 -1.17
N ILE A 46 16.98 -3.01 -2.18
CA ILE A 46 17.65 -2.66 -3.44
C ILE A 46 16.84 -1.60 -4.20
N ASP A 47 15.51 -1.72 -4.17
CA ASP A 47 14.60 -0.81 -4.84
C ASP A 47 14.51 0.56 -4.15
N PHE A 48 14.81 0.65 -2.85
CA PHE A 48 14.77 1.91 -2.12
C PHE A 48 15.68 2.98 -2.73
N ASP A 49 15.14 4.20 -2.84
CA ASP A 49 15.80 5.35 -3.43
C ASP A 49 16.21 6.36 -2.36
N ILE A 50 17.48 6.74 -2.38
CA ILE A 50 17.98 7.92 -1.68
C ILE A 50 17.79 9.12 -2.60
N LEU A 51 17.03 10.10 -2.12
CA LEU A 51 16.72 11.31 -2.87
C LEU A 51 17.70 12.42 -2.51
N LYS A 52 18.29 13.04 -3.54
CA LYS A 52 19.14 14.23 -3.39
C LYS A 52 18.66 15.32 -4.34
N ILE A 53 18.45 16.52 -3.81
CA ILE A 53 18.14 17.71 -4.60
C ILE A 53 19.42 18.53 -4.72
N THR A 54 19.88 18.78 -5.93
CA THR A 54 21.07 19.60 -6.22
C THR A 54 20.93 20.20 -7.61
N ASP A 55 21.41 21.44 -7.80
CA ASP A 55 21.52 22.10 -9.11
C ASP A 55 20.22 22.07 -9.94
N GLY A 56 19.07 22.26 -9.27
CA GLY A 56 17.76 22.24 -9.92
C GLY A 56 17.33 20.86 -10.42
N LYS A 57 17.89 19.77 -9.89
CA LYS A 57 17.59 18.39 -10.25
C LYS A 57 17.28 17.55 -9.01
N LEU A 58 16.34 16.61 -9.16
CA LEU A 58 16.13 15.51 -8.23
C LEU A 58 16.90 14.29 -8.73
N ILE A 59 17.86 13.83 -7.93
CA ILE A 59 18.70 12.68 -8.20
C ILE A 59 18.24 11.52 -7.32
N PHE A 60 18.03 10.38 -7.95
CA PHE A 60 17.65 9.12 -7.32
C PHE A 60 18.89 8.25 -7.26
N LYS A 61 19.31 7.89 -6.05
CA LYS A 61 20.45 7.01 -5.82
C LYS A 61 20.01 5.72 -5.16
N SER A 62 20.68 4.62 -5.46
CA SER A 62 20.59 3.41 -4.65
C SER A 62 21.15 3.67 -3.25
N ILE A 63 20.90 2.72 -2.34
CA ILE A 63 21.55 2.70 -1.03
C ILE A 63 23.09 2.63 -1.15
N THR A 64 23.61 2.04 -2.23
CA THR A 64 25.06 1.99 -2.52
C THR A 64 25.60 3.29 -3.14
N GLY A 65 24.76 4.31 -3.34
CA GLY A 65 25.14 5.63 -3.85
C GLY A 65 25.18 5.74 -5.38
N ILE A 66 24.85 4.67 -6.11
CA ILE A 66 24.79 4.64 -7.57
C ILE A 66 23.57 5.44 -8.02
N THR A 67 23.77 6.39 -8.93
CA THR A 67 22.66 7.15 -9.53
C THR A 67 21.82 6.23 -10.42
N LYS A 68 20.56 6.04 -10.06
CA LYS A 68 19.57 5.27 -10.84
C LYS A 68 18.88 6.16 -11.88
N LYS A 69 18.51 7.38 -11.47
CA LYS A 69 17.74 8.32 -12.28
C LYS A 69 18.05 9.76 -11.88
N THR A 70 17.90 10.69 -12.80
CA THR A 70 17.95 12.13 -12.52
C THR A 70 16.80 12.80 -13.27
N ILE A 71 16.11 13.71 -12.61
CA ILE A 71 14.98 14.45 -13.18
C ILE A 71 15.19 15.95 -12.91
N PRO A 72 15.29 16.80 -13.93
CA PRO A 72 15.24 18.25 -13.77
C PRO A 72 13.95 18.69 -13.08
N LEU A 73 14.04 19.59 -12.10
CA LEU A 73 12.85 20.13 -11.42
C LEU A 73 11.92 20.89 -12.37
N THR A 74 12.45 21.39 -13.50
CA THR A 74 11.67 22.02 -14.57
C THR A 74 10.71 21.08 -15.28
N GLU A 75 10.92 19.75 -15.20
CA GLU A 75 10.00 18.75 -15.79
C GLU A 75 8.78 18.49 -14.90
N PHE A 76 8.76 19.04 -13.68
CA PHE A 76 7.68 18.82 -12.73
C PHE A 76 6.52 19.74 -13.11
N LYS A 77 5.35 19.17 -13.36
CA LYS A 77 4.16 19.92 -13.78
C LYS A 77 3.19 20.18 -12.64
N SER A 78 2.97 19.15 -11.85
CA SER A 78 2.01 19.21 -10.75
C SER A 78 2.34 18.18 -9.69
N TYR A 79 1.64 18.25 -8.57
CA TYR A 79 1.74 17.26 -7.52
C TYR A 79 0.38 16.91 -6.94
N THR A 80 0.29 15.77 -6.28
CA THR A 80 -0.81 15.44 -5.37
C THR A 80 -0.25 15.12 -3.99
N GLU A 81 -1.02 15.39 -2.95
CA GLU A 81 -0.66 15.00 -1.59
C GLU A 81 -1.87 14.36 -0.90
N ILE A 82 -1.78 13.04 -0.68
CA ILE A 82 -2.84 12.27 -0.07
C ILE A 82 -2.46 11.95 1.37
N GLU A 83 -3.26 12.45 2.31
CA GLU A 83 -3.17 12.02 3.70
C GLU A 83 -3.93 10.71 3.92
N LYS A 84 -3.31 9.79 4.64
CA LYS A 84 -3.82 8.45 4.92
C LYS A 84 -3.73 8.15 6.41
N GLN A 85 -4.61 7.27 6.87
CA GLN A 85 -4.58 6.72 8.22
C GLN A 85 -5.05 5.27 8.20
N ASN A 86 -4.53 4.45 9.11
CA ASN A 86 -4.93 3.05 9.24
C ASN A 86 -6.01 2.80 10.30
N ALA A 87 -6.28 3.81 11.15
CA ALA A 87 -7.22 3.73 12.25
C ALA A 87 -8.00 5.05 12.38
N GLN A 88 -9.21 4.98 12.93
CA GLN A 88 -10.10 6.14 13.04
C GLN A 88 -9.73 7.00 14.26
N TYR A 89 -9.35 6.35 15.36
CA TYR A 89 -9.06 7.01 16.62
C TYR A 89 -7.57 6.91 16.97
N LYS A 90 -7.02 8.01 17.48
CA LYS A 90 -5.60 8.09 17.88
C LYS A 90 -5.22 7.09 18.98
N SER A 91 -6.19 6.65 19.78
CA SER A 91 -6.01 5.70 20.88
C SER A 91 -5.96 4.25 20.42
N GLU A 92 -6.27 3.95 19.15
CA GLU A 92 -6.23 2.58 18.63
C GLU A 92 -4.78 2.08 18.50
N VAL A 93 -4.57 0.82 18.85
CA VAL A 93 -3.24 0.19 18.75
C VAL A 93 -2.79 0.20 17.30
N GLY A 94 -1.57 0.69 17.07
CA GLY A 94 -1.01 0.80 15.74
C GLY A 94 -1.49 2.02 14.94
N TYR A 95 -2.21 2.98 15.56
CA TYR A 95 -2.59 4.22 14.91
C TYR A 95 -1.41 4.90 14.23
N MET A 96 -1.55 5.14 12.94
CA MET A 96 -0.56 5.83 12.11
C MET A 96 -1.28 6.72 11.10
N ARG A 97 -0.82 7.97 11.01
CA ARG A 97 -1.12 8.86 9.88
C ARG A 97 0.13 9.05 9.06
N TRP A 98 -0.03 9.14 7.76
CA TRP A 98 1.05 9.46 6.86
C TRP A 98 0.56 10.21 5.63
N LYS A 99 1.49 10.82 4.91
CA LYS A 99 1.22 11.54 3.68
C LYS A 99 1.98 10.90 2.53
N ASP A 100 1.31 10.73 1.41
CA ASP A 100 1.91 10.33 0.14
C ASP A 100 1.91 11.53 -0.81
N LEU A 101 3.10 12.07 -1.08
CA LEU A 101 3.34 13.08 -2.12
C LEU A 101 3.58 12.37 -3.44
N THR A 102 2.79 12.66 -4.48
CA THR A 102 3.05 12.18 -5.83
C THR A 102 3.42 13.34 -6.73
N LEU A 103 4.62 13.30 -7.30
CA LEU A 103 5.15 14.26 -8.27
C LEU A 103 4.80 13.78 -9.68
N ILE A 104 4.33 14.70 -10.53
CA ILE A 104 3.83 14.39 -11.86
C ILE A 104 4.54 15.29 -12.88
N GLY A 105 5.21 14.66 -13.84
CA GLY A 105 5.71 15.28 -15.07
C GLY A 105 5.12 14.58 -16.30
N ASP A 106 5.60 14.95 -17.50
CA ASP A 106 5.09 14.35 -18.74
C ASP A 106 5.45 12.87 -18.89
N ASN A 107 6.69 12.54 -18.53
CA ASN A 107 7.27 11.21 -18.76
C ASN A 107 7.59 10.50 -17.44
N PHE A 108 7.11 11.01 -16.31
CA PHE A 108 7.31 10.37 -15.02
C PHE A 108 6.19 10.65 -14.03
N THR A 109 6.01 9.68 -13.13
CA THR A 109 5.28 9.85 -11.89
C THR A 109 6.13 9.25 -10.79
N TYR A 110 6.31 9.98 -9.69
CA TYR A 110 7.09 9.48 -8.56
C TYR A 110 6.38 9.76 -7.25
N LYS A 111 6.34 8.76 -6.36
CA LYS A 111 5.66 8.85 -5.08
C LYS A 111 6.65 8.79 -3.94
N LEU A 112 6.53 9.74 -3.01
CA LEU A 112 7.22 9.78 -1.73
C LEU A 112 6.21 9.59 -0.61
N SER A 113 6.58 8.83 0.41
CA SER A 113 5.76 8.69 1.61
C SER A 113 6.48 9.26 2.82
N SER A 114 5.74 9.92 3.73
CA SER A 114 6.28 10.40 4.99
C SER A 114 6.71 9.27 5.94
N THR A 115 6.32 8.03 5.66
CA THR A 115 6.79 6.83 6.37
C THR A 115 8.14 6.34 5.86
N SER A 116 8.50 6.68 4.62
CA SER A 116 9.73 6.23 3.96
C SER A 116 10.89 7.20 4.15
N TYR A 117 10.61 8.50 4.31
CA TYR A 117 11.62 9.55 4.40
C TYR A 117 11.46 10.35 5.69
N THR A 118 12.47 10.32 6.56
CA THR A 118 12.46 11.06 7.84
C THR A 118 12.46 12.58 7.64
N ASN A 119 13.09 13.07 6.57
CA ASN A 119 13.11 14.48 6.17
C ASN A 119 11.99 14.83 5.15
N TYR A 120 10.87 14.10 5.17
CA TYR A 120 9.78 14.26 4.21
C TYR A 120 9.29 15.71 4.08
N GLU A 121 9.10 16.45 5.18
CA GLU A 121 8.56 17.81 5.11
C GLU A 121 9.52 18.79 4.43
N GLU A 122 10.84 18.58 4.58
CA GLU A 122 11.86 19.35 3.86
C GLU A 122 11.85 19.02 2.37
N LEU A 123 11.89 17.73 2.02
CA LEU A 123 11.79 17.27 0.63
C LEU A 123 10.52 17.80 -0.04
N ARG A 124 9.38 17.68 0.63
CA ARG A 124 8.09 18.18 0.16
C ARG A 124 8.17 19.66 -0.17
N ARG A 125 8.65 20.49 0.75
CA ARG A 125 8.72 21.95 0.56
C ARG A 125 9.53 22.34 -0.68
N GLU A 126 10.69 21.71 -0.87
CA GLU A 126 11.54 22.01 -2.02
C GLU A 126 10.96 21.47 -3.34
N LEU A 127 10.38 20.26 -3.32
CA LEU A 127 9.89 19.60 -4.53
C LEU A 127 8.58 20.19 -5.08
N ILE A 128 7.74 20.78 -4.22
CA ILE A 128 6.46 21.37 -4.65
C ILE A 128 6.54 22.87 -4.95
N LYS A 129 7.71 23.50 -4.75
CA LYS A 129 7.87 24.95 -4.87
C LYS A 129 7.50 25.41 -6.28
N GLY A 130 6.49 26.29 -6.37
CA GLY A 130 5.99 26.80 -7.65
C GLY A 130 5.08 25.84 -8.44
N LEU A 131 4.84 24.61 -7.94
CA LEU A 131 3.94 23.65 -8.58
C LEU A 131 2.49 23.87 -8.13
N LYS A 132 1.55 23.54 -9.02
CA LYS A 132 0.12 23.50 -8.69
C LYS A 132 -0.29 22.12 -8.22
N ARG A 133 -1.09 22.08 -7.16
CA ARG A 133 -1.72 20.85 -6.67
C ARG A 133 -2.79 20.37 -7.66
N ASN A 134 -2.77 19.09 -7.99
CA ASN A 134 -3.67 18.48 -8.96
C ASN A 134 -4.88 17.84 -8.27
N ASN A 135 -5.87 18.67 -7.93
CA ASN A 135 -7.08 18.22 -7.23
C ASN A 135 -7.87 17.16 -8.03
N LYS A 136 -7.87 17.24 -9.37
CA LYS A 136 -8.54 16.25 -10.23
C LYS A 136 -7.94 14.85 -10.07
N ALA A 137 -6.60 14.77 -9.99
CA ALA A 137 -5.91 13.51 -9.75
C ALA A 137 -6.17 12.97 -8.33
N GLU A 138 -6.29 13.84 -7.32
CA GLU A 138 -6.65 13.44 -5.96
C GLU A 138 -8.08 12.91 -5.86
N ASP A 139 -9.04 13.60 -6.47
CA ASP A 139 -10.43 13.14 -6.54
C ASP A 139 -10.52 11.79 -7.27
N LYS A 140 -9.78 11.61 -8.37
CA LYS A 140 -9.69 10.33 -9.08
C LYS A 140 -9.11 9.24 -8.18
N TRP A 141 -8.04 9.52 -7.45
CA TRP A 141 -7.44 8.57 -6.51
C TRP A 141 -8.44 8.16 -5.42
N ASN A 142 -9.13 9.13 -4.82
CA ASN A 142 -10.12 8.88 -3.78
C ASN A 142 -11.31 8.05 -4.31
N ASN A 143 -11.80 8.36 -5.51
CA ASN A 143 -12.87 7.59 -6.14
C ASN A 143 -12.47 6.15 -6.45
N ASN A 144 -11.23 5.93 -6.91
CA ASN A 144 -10.70 4.59 -7.13
C ASN A 144 -10.59 3.83 -5.81
N ASN A 145 -10.06 4.46 -4.76
CA ASN A 145 -9.95 3.85 -3.44
C ASN A 145 -11.31 3.46 -2.86
N LEU A 146 -12.30 4.35 -2.93
CA LEU A 146 -13.69 4.04 -2.56
C LEU A 146 -14.27 2.89 -3.40
N THR A 147 -13.92 2.81 -4.68
CA THR A 147 -14.36 1.72 -5.56
C THR A 147 -13.77 0.39 -5.12
N TYR A 148 -12.46 0.32 -4.89
CA TYR A 148 -11.81 -0.92 -4.45
C TYR A 148 -12.33 -1.39 -3.10
N ILE A 149 -12.48 -0.49 -2.13
CA ILE A 149 -13.04 -0.84 -0.81
C ILE A 149 -14.50 -1.25 -0.96
N GLY A 150 -15.32 -0.49 -1.69
CA GLY A 150 -16.73 -0.79 -1.89
C GLY A 150 -16.95 -2.16 -2.55
N VAL A 151 -16.23 -2.46 -3.63
CA VAL A 151 -16.29 -3.78 -4.29
C VAL A 151 -15.76 -4.87 -3.36
N GLY A 152 -14.65 -4.64 -2.66
CA GLY A 152 -14.10 -5.61 -1.71
C GLY A 152 -15.08 -5.96 -0.59
N VAL A 153 -15.76 -4.97 -0.03
CA VAL A 153 -16.78 -5.16 1.00
C VAL A 153 -18.00 -5.92 0.46
N ILE A 154 -18.44 -5.64 -0.76
CA ILE A 154 -19.55 -6.39 -1.41
C ILE A 154 -19.16 -7.85 -1.59
N LEU A 155 -17.98 -8.13 -2.13
CA LEU A 155 -17.49 -9.49 -2.32
C LEU A 155 -17.34 -10.22 -0.97
N PHE A 156 -16.83 -9.54 0.05
CA PHE A 156 -16.74 -10.08 1.39
C PHE A 156 -18.11 -10.42 1.98
N GLY A 157 -19.10 -9.54 1.84
CA GLY A 157 -20.48 -9.78 2.26
C GLY A 157 -21.11 -11.00 1.56
N LEU A 158 -20.89 -11.15 0.25
CA LEU A 158 -21.35 -12.32 -0.51
C LEU A 158 -20.68 -13.62 -0.05
N LEU A 159 -19.36 -13.59 0.14
CA LEU A 159 -18.59 -14.75 0.60
C LEU A 159 -19.01 -15.20 1.99
N ILE A 160 -19.14 -14.27 2.93
CA ILE A 160 -19.60 -14.57 4.29
C ILE A 160 -21.01 -15.13 4.27
N GLY A 161 -21.93 -14.52 3.53
CA GLY A 161 -23.31 -14.99 3.42
C GLY A 161 -23.40 -16.43 2.91
N LEU A 162 -22.69 -16.73 1.83
CA LEU A 162 -22.62 -18.08 1.26
C LEU A 162 -21.97 -19.08 2.23
N TRP A 163 -20.87 -18.70 2.87
CA TRP A 163 -20.16 -19.57 3.80
C TRP A 163 -21.02 -19.94 5.01
N PHE A 164 -21.61 -18.94 5.68
CA PHE A 164 -22.49 -19.18 6.83
C PHE A 164 -23.76 -19.93 6.45
N TRP A 165 -24.35 -19.65 5.29
CA TRP A 165 -25.53 -20.37 4.81
C TRP A 165 -25.30 -21.89 4.70
N ASN A 166 -24.11 -22.27 4.26
CA ASN A 166 -23.71 -23.68 4.14
C ASN A 166 -23.23 -24.29 5.47
N ALA A 167 -22.70 -23.47 6.39
CA ALA A 167 -22.14 -23.93 7.65
C ALA A 167 -23.20 -24.18 8.74
N THR A 168 -24.32 -23.46 8.73
CA THR A 168 -25.39 -23.64 9.73
C THR A 168 -26.62 -24.36 9.16
N VAL A 169 -27.23 -25.21 9.98
CA VAL A 169 -28.51 -25.87 9.67
C VAL A 169 -29.70 -25.11 10.31
N ILE A 170 -29.42 -24.23 11.28
CA ILE A 170 -30.44 -23.54 12.09
C ILE A 170 -31.00 -22.34 11.31
N VAL A 171 -32.33 -22.30 11.13
CA VAL A 171 -33.02 -21.27 10.33
C VAL A 171 -32.76 -19.86 10.84
N ASN A 172 -32.79 -19.63 12.16
CA ASN A 172 -32.57 -18.30 12.74
C ASN A 172 -31.14 -17.78 12.48
N GLU A 173 -30.14 -18.66 12.51
CA GLU A 173 -28.75 -18.30 12.21
C GLU A 173 -28.55 -18.00 10.73
N LYS A 174 -29.26 -18.71 9.84
CA LYS A 174 -29.29 -18.39 8.41
C LYS A 174 -29.89 -17.00 8.15
N ILE A 175 -30.98 -16.66 8.82
CA ILE A 175 -31.60 -15.34 8.71
C ILE A 175 -30.64 -14.25 9.20
N LEU A 176 -29.98 -14.46 10.34
CA LEU A 176 -28.99 -13.51 10.88
C LEU A 176 -27.81 -13.31 9.91
N SER A 177 -27.29 -14.39 9.32
CA SER A 177 -26.23 -14.33 8.30
C SER A 177 -26.63 -13.50 7.08
N ILE A 178 -27.85 -13.68 6.58
CA ILE A 178 -28.38 -12.89 5.46
C ILE A 178 -28.43 -11.40 5.83
N ILE A 179 -28.90 -11.05 7.02
CA ILE A 179 -28.97 -9.66 7.48
C ILE A 179 -27.57 -9.03 7.54
N ILE A 180 -26.59 -9.74 8.12
CA ILE A 180 -25.19 -9.27 8.18
C ILE A 180 -24.62 -9.06 6.78
N SER A 181 -24.87 -10.01 5.88
CA SER A 181 -24.41 -9.96 4.48
C SER A 181 -25.00 -8.78 3.72
N ILE A 182 -26.31 -8.53 3.88
CA ILE A 182 -26.99 -7.35 3.33
C ILE A 182 -26.39 -6.07 3.92
N GLY A 183 -26.05 -6.05 5.20
CA GLY A 183 -25.37 -4.92 5.84
C GLY A 183 -24.05 -4.58 5.17
N PHE A 184 -23.17 -5.56 4.94
CA PHE A 184 -21.92 -5.36 4.21
C PHE A 184 -22.17 -4.90 2.77
N ILE A 185 -23.05 -5.56 2.02
CA ILE A 185 -23.37 -5.21 0.63
C ILE A 185 -23.90 -3.77 0.56
N GLY A 186 -24.84 -3.41 1.44
CA GLY A 186 -25.40 -2.06 1.54
C GLY A 186 -24.34 -1.01 1.84
N TYR A 187 -23.42 -1.30 2.77
CA TYR A 187 -22.30 -0.40 3.07
C TYR A 187 -21.35 -0.25 1.87
N GLY A 188 -21.05 -1.34 1.15
CA GLY A 188 -20.26 -1.29 -0.06
C GLY A 188 -20.90 -0.45 -1.17
N ILE A 189 -22.22 -0.60 -1.38
CA ILE A 189 -22.99 0.26 -2.31
C ILE A 189 -22.96 1.72 -1.88
N PHE A 190 -23.11 2.00 -0.58
CA PHE A 190 -22.98 3.35 -0.03
C PHE A 190 -21.62 3.98 -0.36
N LEU A 191 -20.51 3.24 -0.19
CA LEU A 191 -19.18 3.72 -0.56
C LEU A 191 -19.05 4.03 -2.06
N LEU A 192 -19.65 3.21 -2.93
CA LEU A 192 -19.71 3.46 -4.37
C LEU A 192 -20.54 4.70 -4.71
N ASN A 193 -21.58 5.01 -3.95
CA ASN A 193 -22.41 6.20 -4.18
C ASN A 193 -21.77 7.49 -3.64
N ARG A 194 -20.87 7.39 -2.66
CA ARG A 194 -20.14 8.54 -2.08
C ARG A 194 -19.03 9.11 -2.99
N ARG A 195 -18.77 8.49 -4.15
CA ARG A 195 -17.78 8.97 -5.11
C ARG A 195 -18.10 10.41 -5.54
N LYS A 196 -17.13 11.31 -5.48
CA LYS A 196 -17.31 12.68 -5.97
C LYS A 196 -17.39 12.64 -7.50
N LYS A 197 -18.34 13.35 -8.11
CA LYS A 197 -18.29 13.58 -9.56
C LYS A 197 -16.99 14.33 -9.86
N ALA A 198 -16.19 13.82 -10.79
CA ALA A 198 -14.95 14.48 -11.20
C ALA A 198 -15.29 15.92 -11.61
N SER A 199 -14.64 16.90 -10.98
CA SER A 199 -14.76 18.30 -11.39
C SER A 199 -14.31 18.40 -12.85
N ARG A 200 -15.24 18.80 -13.73
CA ARG A 200 -14.94 19.03 -15.15
C ARG A 200 -13.91 20.14 -15.30
#